data_AF-A0A9N9QSN0-F1
#
_entry.id   AF-A0A9N9QSN0-F1
#
_cell.length_a   1.000
_cell.length_b   1.000
_cell.length_c   1.000
_cell.angle_alpha   90.00
_cell.angle_beta   90.00
_cell.angle_gamma   90.00
#
_symmetry.space_group_name_H-M   'P 1'
#
loop_
_entity.id
_entity.type
_entity.pdbx_description
1 polymer ?
#
loop_
_entity_poly.entity_id
_entity_poly.type
_entity_poly.pdbx_seq_one_letter_code
_entity_poly.pdbx_strand_id
1 'polypeptide(L)'
;MQNFITLAARLGVSLDEKDVVYAERVGAPPAEGGRARRIMVRLSRRHLRDQVLNAARVRRSLRAPNGHTIYVNERLTRGTRQLFNQVRAECRRLG
;
A
#
# COMPACT_ATOMS: atom_id res chain seq x y z
N MET A 1 -11.48 8.38 12.24
CA MET A 1 -10.78 7.22 11.65
C MET A 1 -10.38 7.59 10.23
N GLN A 2 -9.09 7.63 9.88
CA GLN A 2 -8.68 8.07 8.54
C GLN A 2 -8.98 6.98 7.52
N ASN A 3 -9.89 7.24 6.57
CA ASN A 3 -10.19 6.31 5.48
C ASN A 3 -9.16 6.44 4.35
N PHE A 4 -9.12 5.47 3.45
CA PHE A 4 -8.13 5.43 2.35
C PHE A 4 -8.25 6.62 1.39
N ILE A 5 -9.47 7.13 1.17
CA ILE A 5 -9.73 8.27 0.28
C ILE A 5 -9.03 9.54 0.81
N THR A 6 -9.14 9.83 2.10
CA THR A 6 -8.42 10.98 2.69
C THR A 6 -6.90 10.82 2.59
N LEU A 7 -6.38 9.57 2.68
CA LEU A 7 -4.96 9.31 2.48
C LEU A 7 -4.53 9.55 1.03
N ALA A 8 -5.31 9.11 0.06
CA ALA A 8 -5.06 9.36 -1.36
C ALA A 8 -5.06 10.87 -1.67
N ALA A 9 -5.99 11.63 -1.09
CA ALA A 9 -6.02 13.09 -1.24
C ALA A 9 -4.73 13.75 -0.73
N ARG A 10 -4.15 13.27 0.38
CA ARG A 10 -2.84 13.75 0.89
C ARG A 10 -1.68 13.43 -0.07
N LEU A 11 -1.83 12.39 -0.90
CA LEU A 11 -0.90 12.09 -1.99
C LEU A 11 -1.16 12.92 -3.25
N GLY A 12 -2.23 13.70 -3.30
CA GLY A 12 -2.66 14.45 -4.49
C GLY A 12 -3.44 13.60 -5.50
N VAL A 13 -4.01 12.47 -5.06
CA VAL A 13 -4.86 11.61 -5.89
C VAL A 13 -6.31 11.74 -5.41
N SER A 14 -7.19 12.23 -6.28
CA SER A 14 -8.63 12.28 -6.01
C SER A 14 -9.26 10.93 -6.28
N LEU A 15 -10.03 10.42 -5.33
CA LEU A 15 -10.78 9.17 -5.44
C LEU A 15 -12.21 9.42 -4.96
N ASP A 16 -13.18 8.86 -5.67
CA ASP A 16 -14.58 8.80 -5.24
C ASP A 16 -14.82 7.53 -4.40
N GLU A 17 -15.94 7.46 -3.66
CA GLU A 17 -16.31 6.25 -2.92
C GLU A 17 -16.44 5.02 -3.82
N LYS A 18 -17.03 5.18 -5.01
CA LYS A 18 -17.17 4.12 -6.03
C LYS A 18 -15.83 3.59 -6.55
N ASP A 19 -14.74 4.32 -6.34
CA ASP A 19 -13.41 3.89 -6.76
C ASP A 19 -12.82 2.85 -5.82
N VAL A 20 -13.33 2.74 -4.59
CA VAL A 20 -12.91 1.75 -3.61
C VAL A 20 -13.89 0.58 -3.63
N VAL A 21 -13.47 -0.54 -4.20
CA VAL A 21 -14.29 -1.76 -4.26
C VAL A 21 -14.41 -2.39 -2.88
N TYR A 22 -13.30 -2.47 -2.15
CA TYR A 22 -13.30 -2.84 -0.73
C TYR A 22 -11.98 -2.44 -0.05
N ALA A 23 -12.02 -2.34 1.28
CA ALA A 23 -10.85 -2.12 2.12
C ALA A 23 -10.93 -2.97 3.40
N GLU A 24 -9.91 -3.79 3.67
CA GLU A 24 -9.89 -4.69 4.83
C GLU A 24 -8.54 -4.71 5.54
N ARG A 25 -8.53 -5.02 6.84
CA ARG A 25 -7.29 -5.28 7.59
C ARG A 25 -6.87 -6.74 7.40
N VAL A 26 -5.68 -6.96 6.87
CA VAL A 26 -5.18 -8.31 6.53
C VAL A 26 -4.06 -8.73 7.47
N GLY A 27 -4.11 -9.97 7.95
CA GLY A 27 -3.11 -10.56 8.86
C GLY A 27 -3.66 -10.79 10.26
N ALA A 28 -2.89 -11.52 11.08
CA ALA A 28 -3.23 -11.79 12.46
C ALA A 28 -3.34 -10.49 13.29
N PRO A 29 -4.20 -10.43 14.32
CA PRO A 29 -4.20 -9.35 15.29
C PRO A 29 -2.79 -9.16 15.87
N PRO A 30 -2.34 -7.91 16.08
CA PRO A 30 -1.05 -7.68 16.71
C PRO A 30 -1.12 -8.15 18.18
N ALA A 31 -0.01 -8.69 18.69
CA ALA A 31 0.21 -8.78 20.13
C ALA A 31 0.23 -7.35 20.73
N GLU A 32 0.11 -7.22 22.06
CA GLU A 32 0.22 -5.91 22.70
C GLU A 32 1.52 -5.19 22.30
N GLY A 33 1.42 -3.92 21.91
CA GLY A 33 2.54 -3.15 21.37
C GLY A 33 2.98 -3.51 19.94
N GLY A 34 2.33 -4.49 19.30
CA GLY A 34 2.66 -4.94 17.95
C GLY A 34 2.26 -3.95 16.84
N ARG A 35 2.93 -4.07 15.69
CA ARG A 35 2.66 -3.22 14.51
C ARG A 35 1.21 -3.39 14.03
N ALA A 36 0.53 -2.28 13.77
CA ALA A 36 -0.83 -2.29 13.23
C ALA A 36 -0.95 -3.14 11.96
N ARG A 37 -2.05 -3.91 11.85
CA ARG A 37 -2.35 -4.71 10.65
C ARG A 37 -2.36 -3.85 9.40
N ARG A 38 -1.77 -4.38 8.33
CA ARG A 38 -1.85 -3.76 6.99
C ARG A 38 -3.29 -3.64 6.55
N ILE A 39 -3.60 -2.57 5.84
CA ILE A 39 -4.88 -2.40 5.15
C ILE A 39 -4.66 -2.79 3.69
N MET A 40 -5.48 -3.69 3.17
CA MET A 40 -5.54 -3.98 1.75
C MET A 40 -6.73 -3.24 1.15
N VAL A 41 -6.49 -2.56 0.04
CA VAL A 41 -7.51 -1.82 -0.68
C VAL A 41 -7.55 -2.31 -2.11
N ARG A 42 -8.74 -2.62 -2.61
CA ARG A 42 -8.98 -2.89 -4.03
C ARG A 42 -9.66 -1.68 -4.65
N LEU A 43 -9.06 -1.16 -5.70
CA LEU A 43 -9.64 -0.08 -6.50
C LEU A 43 -10.40 -0.63 -7.70
N SER A 44 -11.39 0.13 -8.14
CA SER A 44 -12.27 -0.21 -9.27
C SER A 44 -11.52 -0.34 -10.59
N ARG A 45 -10.42 0.42 -10.72
CA ARG A 45 -9.63 0.53 -11.96
C ARG A 45 -8.13 0.43 -11.66
N ARG A 46 -7.41 -0.21 -12.58
CA ARG A 46 -5.95 -0.35 -12.52
C ARG A 46 -5.23 1.00 -12.53
N HIS A 47 -5.67 1.94 -13.36
CA HIS A 47 -4.99 3.24 -13.48
C HIS A 47 -5.01 4.03 -12.16
N LEU A 48 -6.05 3.91 -11.34
CA LEU A 48 -6.14 4.58 -10.04
C LEU A 48 -5.12 4.02 -9.06
N ARG A 49 -4.96 2.70 -9.05
CA ARG A 49 -3.90 2.04 -8.26
C ARG A 49 -2.53 2.55 -8.68
N ASP A 50 -2.27 2.62 -9.98
CA ASP A 50 -0.98 3.04 -10.51
C ASP A 50 -0.70 4.52 -10.17
N GLN A 51 -1.71 5.39 -10.24
CA GLN A 51 -1.63 6.79 -9.79
C GLN A 51 -1.28 6.89 -8.30
N VAL A 52 -1.97 6.15 -7.43
CA VAL A 52 -1.69 6.14 -5.98
C VAL A 52 -0.27 5.64 -5.70
N LEU A 53 0.17 4.55 -6.33
CA LEU A 53 1.51 3.99 -6.13
C LEU A 53 2.60 4.97 -6.60
N ASN A 54 2.41 5.60 -7.75
CA ASN A 54 3.34 6.60 -8.27
C ASN A 54 3.41 7.83 -7.36
N ALA A 55 2.25 8.34 -6.93
CA ALA A 55 2.18 9.47 -6.02
C ALA A 55 2.86 9.16 -4.68
N ALA A 56 2.65 7.97 -4.12
CA ALA A 56 3.31 7.54 -2.88
C ALA A 56 4.82 7.35 -3.02
N ARG A 57 5.30 6.91 -4.20
CA ARG A 57 6.73 6.75 -4.49
C ARG A 57 7.46 8.09 -4.51
N VAL A 58 6.83 9.12 -5.05
CA VAL A 58 7.36 10.50 -5.14
C VAL A 58 7.17 11.24 -3.81
N ARG A 59 5.97 11.20 -3.24
CA ARG A 59 5.60 11.90 -1.98
C ARG A 59 5.72 10.94 -0.81
N ARG A 60 6.96 10.71 -0.35
CA ARG A 60 7.27 9.89 0.85
C ARG A 60 6.93 10.59 2.19
N SER A 61 5.93 11.46 2.20
CA SER A 61 5.56 12.31 3.34
C SER A 61 4.34 11.81 4.13
N LEU A 62 3.77 10.66 3.77
CA LEU A 62 2.62 10.11 4.50
C LEU A 62 3.01 9.66 5.91
N ARG A 63 2.56 10.44 6.90
CA ARG A 63 2.62 10.08 8.32
C ARG A 63 1.23 9.92 8.91
N ALA A 64 1.08 8.90 9.73
CA ALA A 64 -0.08 8.72 10.59
C ALA A 64 -0.07 9.76 11.73
N PRO A 65 -1.23 10.04 12.35
CA PRO A 65 -1.31 11.02 13.46
C PRO A 65 -0.38 10.69 14.64
N ASN A 66 -0.08 9.40 14.85
CA ASN A 66 0.86 8.92 15.86
C ASN A 66 2.34 8.95 15.39
N GLY A 67 2.65 9.73 14.36
CA GLY A 67 4.02 9.96 13.89
C GLY A 67 4.62 8.84 13.01
N HIS A 68 4.00 7.66 12.94
CA HIS A 68 4.52 6.55 12.15
C HIS A 68 4.40 6.80 10.64
N THR A 69 5.43 6.44 9.89
CA THR A 69 5.40 6.48 8.42
C THR A 69 4.44 5.44 7.86
N ILE A 70 3.60 5.87 6.92
CA ILE A 70 2.69 5.00 6.18
C ILE A 70 3.34 4.62 4.85
N TYR A 71 3.41 3.32 4.58
CA TYR A 71 3.93 2.78 3.33
C TYR A 71 2.79 2.29 2.46
N VAL A 72 2.77 2.72 1.20
CA VAL A 72 1.82 2.26 0.18
C VAL A 72 2.60 1.41 -0.81
N ASN A 73 2.20 0.15 -0.97
CA ASN A 73 2.85 -0.80 -1.86
C ASN A 73 1.80 -1.58 -2.64
N GLU A 74 2.18 -2.10 -3.81
CA GLU A 74 1.34 -3.03 -4.55
C GLU A 74 1.22 -4.35 -3.79
N ARG A 75 0.01 -4.92 -3.74
CA ARG A 75 -0.19 -6.27 -3.21
C ARG A 75 0.18 -7.29 -4.28
N LEU A 76 1.29 -7.99 -4.06
CA LEU A 76 1.68 -9.13 -4.89
C LEU A 76 0.92 -10.38 -4.47
N THR A 77 0.51 -11.19 -5.45
CA THR A 77 0.05 -12.56 -5.20
C THR A 77 1.20 -13.42 -4.68
N ARG A 78 0.92 -14.61 -4.17
CA ARG A 78 1.97 -15.53 -3.68
C ARG A 78 3.02 -15.82 -4.76
N GLY A 79 2.56 -16.16 -5.97
CA GLY A 79 3.43 -16.46 -7.11
C GLY A 79 4.26 -15.25 -7.53
N THR A 80 3.63 -14.08 -7.72
CA THR A 80 4.34 -12.84 -8.10
C THR A 80 5.37 -12.44 -7.04
N ARG A 81 5.06 -12.64 -5.76
CA ARG A 81 6.00 -12.35 -4.66
C ARG A 81 7.22 -13.28 -4.70
N GLN A 82 7.03 -14.57 -4.95
CA GLN A 82 8.13 -15.54 -5.08
C GLN A 82 9.03 -15.17 -6.26
N LEU A 83 8.44 -14.91 -7.43
CA LEU A 83 9.17 -14.49 -8.62
C LEU A 83 9.95 -13.19 -8.37
N PHE A 84 9.30 -12.17 -7.78
CA PHE A 84 9.97 -10.91 -7.42
C PHE A 84 11.18 -11.12 -6.51
N ASN A 85 11.05 -11.99 -5.50
CA ASN A 85 12.14 -12.28 -4.57
C ASN A 85 13.30 -13.03 -5.27
N GLN A 86 12.99 -13.99 -6.14
CA GLN A 86 13.99 -14.73 -6.92
C GLN A 86 14.76 -13.79 -7.86
N VAL A 87 14.05 -12.99 -8.66
CA VAL A 87 14.67 -12.02 -9.56
C VAL A 87 15.53 -11.03 -8.79
N ARG A 88 15.04 -10.50 -7.66
CA ARG A 88 15.81 -9.57 -6.82
C ARG A 88 17.05 -10.21 -6.21
N ALA A 89 17.00 -11.48 -5.81
CA ALA A 89 18.16 -12.21 -5.33
C ALA A 89 19.19 -12.42 -6.44
N GLU A 90 18.73 -12.75 -7.64
CA GLU A 90 19.58 -12.97 -8.80
C GLU A 90 20.24 -11.68 -9.29
N CYS A 91 19.52 -10.56 -9.37
CA CYS A 91 20.12 -9.26 -9.69
C CYS A 91 21.24 -8.91 -8.69
N ARG A 92 21.02 -9.09 -7.39
CA ARG A 92 22.06 -8.85 -6.37
C ARG A 92 23.29 -9.73 -6.53
N ARG A 93 23.11 -10.95 -7.06
CA ARG A 93 24.20 -11.88 -7.36
C ARG A 93 25.02 -11.40 -8.57
N LEU A 94 24.37 -10.72 -9.52
CA LEU A 94 24.95 -10.28 -10.78
C LEU A 94 25.51 -8.85 -10.77
N GLY A 95 25.03 -7.95 -9.90
CA GLY A 95 25.48 -6.56 -9.76
C GLY A 95 24.42 -5.53 -10.13
#